data_AF-A0A3N2REZ9-F1
#
_entry.id   AF-A0A3N2REZ9-F1
#
_cell.length_a   1.000
_cell.length_b   1.000
_cell.length_c   1.000
_cell.angle_alpha   90.00
_cell.angle_beta   90.00
_cell.angle_gamma   90.00
#
_symmetry.space_group_name_H-M   'P 1'
#
loop_
_entity.id
_entity.type
_entity.pdbx_description
1 polymer ?
#
loop_
_entity_poly.entity_id
_entity_poly.type
_entity_poly.pdbx_seq_one_letter_code
_entity_poly.pdbx_strand_id
1 'polypeptide(L)' 'MATIVYAGYGVWNSTNNVTSKVRQQYNAGQRTFIANNGDYGDPSPGDRKYLYIVWDGSESGVVGEDDSRGITVP' A
#
# COMPACT_ATOMS: atom_id res chain seq x y z
N MET A 1 11.82 -9.53 9.98
CA MET A 1 10.51 -8.99 10.40
C MET A 1 10.59 -7.51 10.14
N ALA A 2 9.99 -7.07 9.04
CA ALA A 2 10.01 -5.68 8.62
C ALA A 2 9.07 -4.84 9.49
N THR A 3 9.43 -3.57 9.68
CA THR A 3 8.60 -2.57 10.35
C THR A 3 8.02 -1.62 9.30
N ILE A 4 6.71 -1.70 9.06
CA ILE A 4 6.03 -0.75 8.16
C ILE A 4 6.10 0.66 8.77
N VAL A 5 6.84 1.56 8.13
CA VAL A 5 7.02 2.94 8.57
C VAL A 5 5.89 3.81 8.06
N TYR A 6 5.55 3.66 6.77
CA TYR A 6 4.53 4.44 6.11
C TYR A 6 3.87 3.63 4.99
N ALA A 7 2.57 3.84 4.78
CA ALA A 7 1.92 3.43 3.55
C ALA A 7 0.88 4.47 3.10
N GLY A 8 0.87 4.75 1.81
CA GLY A 8 -0.07 5.64 1.15
C GLY A 8 -0.73 4.96 -0.03
N TYR A 9 -2.02 5.24 -0.23
CA TYR A 9 -2.77 4.74 -1.38
C TYR A 9 -3.48 5.90 -2.07
N GLY A 10 -3.21 6.10 -3.35
CA GLY A 10 -3.84 7.16 -4.12
C GLY A 10 -3.02 7.63 -5.32
N VAL A 11 -3.29 8.86 -5.77
CA VAL A 11 -2.66 9.45 -6.95
C VAL A 11 -2.60 10.98 -6.79
N TRP A 12 -1.53 11.61 -7.26
CA TRP A 12 -1.33 13.07 -7.14
C TRP A 12 -1.51 13.58 -5.71
N ASN A 13 -2.38 14.58 -5.52
CA ASN A 13 -2.74 15.13 -4.20
C ASN A 13 -3.87 14.37 -3.51
N SER A 14 -4.44 13.34 -4.13
CA SER A 14 -5.53 12.52 -3.59
C SER A 14 -4.96 11.20 -3.07
N THR A 15 -4.46 11.19 -1.82
CA THR A 15 -3.84 10.01 -1.20
C THR A 15 -4.36 9.76 0.21
N ASN A 16 -4.85 8.55 0.45
CA ASN A 16 -5.21 8.04 1.77
C ASN A 16 -3.97 7.53 2.51
N ASN A 17 -3.82 7.90 3.79
CA ASN A 17 -2.85 7.26 4.65
C ASN A 17 -3.39 5.90 5.10
N VAL A 18 -2.81 4.83 4.57
CA VAL A 18 -3.22 3.44 4.83
C VAL A 18 -2.22 2.67 5.69
N THR A 19 -1.30 3.39 6.35
CA THR A 19 -0.24 2.82 7.19
C THR A 19 -0.79 1.84 8.23
N SER A 20 -1.84 2.22 8.95
CA SER A 20 -2.44 1.36 9.98
C SER A 20 -3.06 0.09 9.41
N LYS A 21 -3.67 0.17 8.22
CA LYS A 21 -4.28 -0.97 7.53
C LYS A 21 -3.22 -1.96 7.04
N VAL A 22 -2.16 -1.46 6.42
CA VAL A 22 -1.03 -2.29 5.97
C VAL A 22 -0.33 -2.96 7.14
N ARG A 23 -0.13 -2.25 8.27
CA ARG A 23 0.39 -2.85 9.51
C ARG A 23 -0.49 -3.98 10.03
N GLN A 24 -1.81 -3.78 10.06
CA GLN A 24 -2.76 -4.80 10.49
C GLN A 24 -2.69 -6.05 9.60
N GLN A 25 -2.69 -5.87 8.28
CA GLN A 25 -2.55 -6.95 7.31
C GLN A 25 -1.21 -7.69 7.47
N TYR A 26 -0.10 -6.96 7.62
CA TYR A 26 1.22 -7.56 7.84
C TYR A 26 1.27 -8.40 9.13
N ASN A 27 0.70 -7.87 10.21
CA ASN A 27 0.59 -8.56 11.50
C ASN A 27 -0.33 -9.78 11.43
N ALA A 28 -1.31 -9.79 10.52
CA ALA A 28 -2.17 -10.94 10.24
C ALA A 28 -1.50 -12.02 9.36
N GLY A 29 -0.24 -11.81 8.94
CA GLY A 29 0.53 -12.77 8.14
C GLY A 29 0.56 -12.45 6.64
N GLN A 30 -0.11 -11.40 6.19
CA GLN A 30 -0.01 -10.97 4.79
C GLN A 30 1.41 -10.45 4.50
N ARG A 31 1.97 -10.84 3.37
CA ARG A 31 3.31 -10.41 2.91
C ARG A 31 3.27 -9.69 1.58
N THR A 32 2.30 -10.01 0.74
CA THR A 32 2.08 -9.37 -0.56
C THR A 32 0.86 -8.45 -0.50
N PHE A 33 1.04 -7.20 -0.90
CA PHE A 33 0.03 -6.15 -0.87
C PHE A 33 -0.26 -5.67 -2.30
N ILE A 34 -1.53 -5.64 -2.68
CA ILE A 34 -1.97 -5.22 -4.02
C ILE A 34 -2.75 -3.91 -3.93
N ALA A 35 -2.49 -2.98 -4.84
CA ALA A 35 -3.24 -1.74 -4.93
C ALA A 35 -4.70 -2.03 -5.29
N ASN A 36 -5.63 -1.80 -4.36
CA ASN A 36 -7.06 -1.99 -4.59
C ASN A 36 -7.92 -1.09 -3.70
N ASN A 37 -9.04 -0.63 -4.26
CA ASN A 37 -10.02 0.22 -3.60
C ASN A 37 -10.75 -0.45 -2.43
N GLY A 38 -10.93 -1.78 -2.47
CA GLY A 38 -11.68 -2.52 -1.44
C GLY A 38 -10.98 -2.49 -0.08
N ASP A 39 -9.65 -2.61 -0.07
CA ASP A 39 -8.85 -2.61 1.15
C ASP A 39 -8.49 -1.20 1.64
N TYR A 40 -8.27 -0.27 0.71
CA TYR A 40 -7.61 1.00 0.97
C TYR A 40 -8.51 2.24 0.77
N GLY A 41 -9.73 2.03 0.27
CA GLY A 41 -10.68 3.09 -0.08
C GLY A 41 -10.27 3.86 -1.33
N ASP A 42 -11.22 4.49 -2.03
CA ASP A 42 -10.95 5.22 -3.27
C ASP A 42 -10.79 6.74 -3.04
N PRO A 43 -9.56 7.28 -2.97
CA PRO A 43 -9.33 8.73 -2.87
C PRO A 43 -9.53 9.49 -4.18
N SER A 44 -9.50 8.82 -5.35
CA SER A 44 -9.63 9.46 -6.67
C SER A 44 -10.41 8.56 -7.63
N PRO A 45 -11.75 8.61 -7.58
CA PRO A 45 -12.60 7.81 -8.44
C PRO A 45 -12.37 8.13 -9.92
N GLY A 46 -12.15 7.10 -10.73
CA GLY A 46 -11.89 7.23 -12.18
C GLY A 46 -10.41 7.35 -12.54
N ASP A 47 -9.52 7.60 -11.58
CA ASP A 47 -8.08 7.59 -11.80
C ASP A 47 -7.44 6.30 -11.31
N ARG A 48 -6.37 5.89 -12.00
CA ARG A 48 -5.52 4.78 -11.55
C ARG A 48 -4.70 5.20 -10.34
N LYS A 49 -4.84 4.47 -9.25
CA LYS A 49 -4.16 4.74 -7.98
C LYS A 49 -2.98 3.82 -7.75
N TYR A 50 -2.14 4.19 -6.80
CA TYR A 50 -0.91 3.49 -6.47
C TYR A 50 -0.84 3.27 -4.97
N LEU A 51 -0.47 2.06 -4.57
CA LEU A 51 -0.05 1.75 -3.22
C LEU A 51 1.46 1.93 -3.12
N TYR A 52 1.89 2.69 -2.13
CA TYR A 52 3.29 2.88 -1.78
C TYR A 52 3.49 2.46 -0.33
N ILE A 53 4.51 1.64 -0.06
CA ILE A 53 4.85 1.16 1.28
C ILE A 53 6.33 1.43 1.52
N VAL A 54 6.65 1.98 2.69
CA VAL A 54 8.00 2.13 3.24
C VAL A 54 8.13 1.24 4.45
N TRP A 55 9.19 0.45 4.50
CA TRP A 55 9.52 -0.37 5.66
C TRP A 55 11.00 -0.25 6.03
N ASP A 56 11.29 -0.54 7.29
CA ASP A 56 12.63 -0.48 7.92
C ASP A 56 13.36 0.88 7.74
N GLY A 57 12.63 1.93 7.37
CA GLY A 57 13.11 3.30 7.24
C GLY A 57 13.86 3.62 5.94
N SER A 58 14.23 2.61 5.16
CA SER A 58 15.01 2.78 3.92
C SER A 58 14.49 1.97 2.74
N GLU A 59 13.71 0.92 2.98
CA GLU A 59 13.16 0.08 1.93
C GLU A 59 11.77 0.56 1.53
N SER A 60 11.45 0.46 0.24
CA SER A 60 10.14 0.83 -0.25
C SER A 60 9.73 0.08 -1.50
N GLY A 61 8.42 0.07 -1.75
CA GLY A 61 7.81 -0.56 -2.92
C GLY A 61 6.60 0.23 -3.38
N VAL A 62 6.31 0.17 -4.67
CA VAL A 62 5.15 0.81 -5.28
C VAL A 62 4.47 -0.17 -6.23
N VAL A 63 3.14 -0.20 -6.20
CA VAL A 63 2.32 -0.98 -7.14
C VAL A 63 1.09 -0.16 -7.53
N GLY A 64 0.75 -0.15 -8.82
CA GLY A 64 -0.46 0.49 -9.30
C GLY A 64 -1.66 -0.45 -9.24
N GLU A 65 -2.88 0.09 -9.21
CA GLU A 65 -4.08 -0.69 -9.53
C GLU A 65 -3.88 -1.42 -10.86
N ASP A 66 -4.50 -2.58 -11.02
CA ASP A 66 -4.35 -3.51 -12.17
C ASP A 66 -2.98 -4.20 -12.31
N ASP A 67 -2.02 -3.96 -11.40
CA ASP A 67 -0.78 -4.75 -11.34
C ASP A 67 -0.91 -5.88 -10.30
N SER A 68 -0.88 -7.12 -10.81
CA SER A 68 -1.02 -8.35 -10.01
C SER A 68 0.24 -8.74 -9.24
N ARG A 69 1.38 -8.08 -9.44
CA ARG A 69 2.64 -8.42 -8.76
C ARG A 69 2.62 -8.03 -7.29
N GLY A 70 1.98 -6.91 -6.96
CA GLY A 70 1.95 -6.37 -5.60
C GLY A 70 3.32 -5.89 -5.09
N ILE A 71 3.34 -5.47 -3.84
CA ILE A 71 4.54 -5.19 -3.04
C ILE A 71 4.72 -6.36 -2.08
N THR A 72 5.88 -7.02 -2.09
CA THR A 72 6.19 -8.07 -1.11
C THR A 72 7.14 -7.54 -0.06
N VAL A 73 6.67 -7.54 1.19
CA VAL A 73 7.45 -7.11 2.37
C VAL A 73 7.98 -8.35 3.10
N PRO A 74 9.28 -8.39 3.49
CA PRO A 74 9.91 -9.55 4.12
C PRO A 74 9.40 -9.86 5.54
#